data_AF-A0A382X6X3-F1
#
_entry.id   AF-A0A382X6X3-F1
#
_cell.length_a   1.000
_cell.length_b   1.000
_cell.length_c   1.000
_cell.angle_alpha   90.00
_cell.angle_beta   90.00
_cell.angle_gamma   90.00
#
_symmetry.space_group_name_H-M   'P 1'
#
loop_
_entity.id
_entity.type
_entity.pdbx_description
1 polymer ?
#
loop_
_entity_poly.entity_id
_entity_poly.type
_entity_poly.pdbx_seq_one_letter_code
_entity_poly.pdbx_strand_id
1 'polypeptide(L)' 'NHIAQVAWRVNEQTENIGARRLHTVMERLLESISFEAADRSGQTVVIDPEYVDASLSKLADDEDLSRYIL' A
#
# COMPACT_ATOMS: atom_id res chain seq x y z
N ASN A 1 -9.84 -8.63 -1.33
CA ASN A 1 -8.52 -9.30 -1.37
C ASN A 1 -7.43 -8.53 -2.13
N HIS A 2 -7.65 -7.25 -2.51
CA HIS A 2 -6.71 -6.52 -3.36
C HIS A 2 -5.34 -6.23 -2.71
N ILE A 3 -5.35 -5.76 -1.46
CA ILE A 3 -4.14 -5.47 -0.69
C ILE A 3 -3.25 -6.71 -0.53
N ALA A 4 -3.86 -7.87 -0.28
CA ALA A 4 -3.15 -9.14 -0.17
C ALA A 4 -2.49 -9.55 -1.50
N GLN A 5 -3.12 -9.25 -2.64
CA GLN A 5 -2.55 -9.52 -3.96
C GLN A 5 -1.34 -8.63 -4.23
N VAL A 6 -1.38 -7.35 -3.85
CA VAL A 6 -0.23 -6.45 -3.96
C VAL A 6 0.93 -6.94 -3.09
N ALA A 7 0.68 -7.24 -1.81
CA ALA A 7 1.73 -7.75 -0.92
C ALA A 7 2.34 -9.06 -1.42
N TRP A 8 1.53 -9.96 -1.97
CA TRP A 8 2.02 -11.18 -2.60
C TRP A 8 2.87 -10.88 -3.84
N ARG A 9 2.44 -9.98 -4.73
CA ARG A 9 3.20 -9.62 -5.94
C ARG A 9 4.56 -9.02 -5.59
N VAL A 10 4.63 -8.12 -4.62
CA VAL A 10 5.89 -7.51 -4.18
C VAL A 10 6.83 -8.57 -3.59
N ASN A 11 6.30 -9.54 -2.83
CA ASN A 11 7.10 -10.67 -2.34
C ASN A 11 7.67 -11.54 -3.46
N GLU A 12 6.95 -11.70 -4.58
CA GLU A 12 7.43 -12.47 -5.73
C GLU A 12 8.47 -11.70 -6.57
N GLN A 13 8.33 -10.38 -6.66
CA GLN A 13 9.24 -9.52 -7.43
C GLN A 13 10.51 -9.15 -6.65
N THR A 14 10.48 -9.21 -5.32
CA THR A 14 11.60 -8.80 -4.45
C THR A 14 11.95 -9.92 -3.47
N GLU A 15 12.40 -9.59 -2.26
CA GLU A 15 12.61 -10.57 -1.21
C GLU A 15 11.26 -10.99 -0.59
N ASN A 16 10.99 -12.29 -0.55
CA ASN A 16 9.78 -12.79 0.10
C ASN A 16 9.94 -12.79 1.63
N ILE A 17 9.40 -11.76 2.28
CA ILE A 17 9.39 -11.62 3.74
C ILE A 17 8.09 -12.15 4.38
N GLY A 18 7.28 -12.85 3.59
CA GLY A 18 5.99 -13.41 4.00
C GLY A 18 4.97 -12.34 4.37
N ALA A 19 4.16 -12.63 5.40
CA ALA A 19 3.09 -11.75 5.86
C ALA A 19 3.58 -10.37 6.35
N ARG A 20 4.87 -10.22 6.69
CA ARG A 20 5.42 -8.92 7.12
C ARG A 20 5.28 -7.84 6.05
N ARG A 21 5.25 -8.22 4.77
CA ARG A 21 5.04 -7.31 3.64
C ARG A 21 3.74 -6.52 3.74
N LEU A 22 2.72 -7.10 4.40
CA LEU A 22 1.45 -6.40 4.61
C LEU A 22 1.62 -5.14 5.45
N HIS A 23 2.60 -5.08 6.37
CA HIS A 23 2.83 -3.90 7.19
C HIS A 23 3.24 -2.70 6.33
N THR A 24 4.29 -2.84 5.52
CA THR A 24 4.80 -1.74 4.69
C THR A 24 3.81 -1.36 3.58
N VAL A 25 3.10 -2.34 3.02
CA VAL A 25 2.00 -2.07 2.06
C VAL A 25 0.86 -1.26 2.70
N MET A 26 0.45 -1.58 3.92
CA MET A 26 -0.60 -0.84 4.63
C MET A 26 -0.15 0.56 5.04
N GLU A 27 1.09 0.73 5.48
CA GLU A 27 1.66 2.05 5.79
C GLU A 27 1.62 2.96 4.56
N ARG A 28 2.11 2.45 3.41
CA ARG A 28 2.09 3.21 2.16
C ARG A 28 0.67 3.52 1.68
N LEU A 29 -0.26 2.57 1.83
CA LEU A 29 -1.67 2.77 1.47
C LEU A 29 -2.31 3.91 2.28
N LEU A 30 -1.97 4.03 3.56
CA LEU A 30 -2.62 4.96 4.49
C LEU A 30 -1.86 6.27 4.69
N GLU A 31 -0.67 6.44 4.09
CA GLU A 31 0.21 7.60 4.31
C GLU A 31 -0.51 8.94 4.10
N SER A 32 -1.17 9.14 2.97
CA SER A 32 -1.85 10.39 2.66
C SER A 32 -3.03 10.66 3.60
N ILE A 33 -3.81 9.63 3.95
CA ILE A 33 -4.91 9.76 4.92
C ILE A 33 -4.36 10.12 6.28
N SER A 34 -3.26 9.48 6.71
CA SER A 34 -2.63 9.76 8.00
C SER A 34 -2.12 11.19 8.07
N PHE A 35 -1.61 11.74 6.97
CA PHE A 35 -1.16 13.13 6.89
C PHE A 35 -2.32 14.12 6.99
N GLU A 36 -3.42 13.88 6.27
CA GLU A 36 -4.59 14.77 6.20
C GLU A 36 -5.61 14.52 7.32
N ALA A 37 -5.39 13.53 8.19
CA ALA A 37 -6.36 13.09 9.20
C ALA A 37 -6.82 14.22 10.13
N ALA A 38 -5.91 15.13 10.50
CA ALA A 38 -6.21 16.28 11.35
C ALA A 38 -7.24 17.23 10.70
N ASP A 39 -7.13 17.43 9.39
CA ASP A 39 -8.01 18.31 8.62
C ASP A 39 -9.35 17.64 8.24
N ARG A 40 -9.40 16.31 8.32
CA ARG A 40 -10.56 15.48 7.95
C ARG A 40 -11.36 14.98 9.15
N SER A 41 -11.21 15.59 10.32
CA SER A 41 -11.92 15.19 11.54
C SER A 41 -13.44 15.08 11.33
N GLY A 42 -14.02 13.95 11.76
CA GLY A 42 -15.45 13.67 11.62
C GLY A 42 -15.88 13.12 10.25
N GLN A 43 -14.96 12.96 9.29
CA GLN A 43 -15.25 12.36 7.99
C GLN A 43 -15.04 10.84 8.02
N THR A 44 -15.84 10.11 7.24
CA THR A 44 -15.61 8.68 6.96
C THR A 44 -14.87 8.55 5.64
N VAL A 45 -13.71 7.89 5.66
CA VAL A 45 -12.96 7.55 4.45
C VAL A 45 -13.22 6.10 4.10
N VAL A 46 -13.66 5.85 2.87
CA VAL A 46 -13.87 4.50 2.34
C VAL A 46 -12.63 4.12 1.53
N ILE A 47 -12.04 2.97 1.85
CA ILE A 47 -10.92 2.39 1.11
C ILE A 47 -11.50 1.37 0.12
N ASP A 48 -11.77 1.83 -1.10
CA ASP A 48 -12.25 0.99 -2.20
C ASP A 48 -11.08 0.47 -3.06
N PRO A 49 -11.31 -0.49 -3.99
CA PRO A 49 -10.25 -0.99 -4.86
C PRO A 49 -9.55 0.10 -5.67
N GLU A 50 -10.28 1.09 -6.14
CA GLU A 50 -9.77 2.23 -6.90
C GLU A 50 -8.77 3.06 -6.08
N TYR A 51 -9.07 3.29 -4.79
CA TYR A 51 -8.16 3.94 -3.86
C TYR A 51 -6.88 3.11 -3.66
N VAL A 52 -7.03 1.79 -3.51
CA VAL A 52 -5.87 0.90 -3.33
C VAL A 52 -4.98 0.90 -4.58
N ASP A 53 -5.55 0.87 -5.78
CA ASP A 53 -4.80 0.96 -7.04
C ASP A 53 -4.11 2.31 -7.21
N ALA A 54 -4.80 3.41 -6.90
CA ALA A 54 -4.20 4.74 -6.97
C ALA A 54 -2.97 4.88 -6.05
N SER A 55 -3.03 4.28 -4.85
CA SER A 55 -1.95 4.35 -3.87
C SER A 55 -0.80 3.38 -4.14
N LEU A 56 -1.06 2.21 -4.74
CA LEU A 56 -0.09 1.11 -4.81
C LEU A 56 0.32 0.67 -6.24
N SER A 57 -0.36 1.12 -7.30
CA SER A 57 -0.08 0.69 -8.69
C SER A 57 1.38 0.90 -9.10
N LYS A 58 1.90 2.13 -8.94
CA LYS A 58 3.30 2.46 -9.29
C LYS A 58 4.32 1.65 -8.50
N LEU A 59 3.97 1.24 -7.30
CA LEU A 59 4.84 0.48 -6.41
C LEU A 59 4.92 -0.98 -6.86
N ALA A 60 3.77 -1.57 -7.16
CA ALA A 60 3.66 -2.97 -7.59
C ALA A 60 4.19 -3.25 -9.01
N ASP A 61 4.36 -2.19 -9.82
CA ASP A 61 4.83 -2.28 -11.20
C ASP A 61 6.33 -1.96 -11.35
N ASP A 62 6.98 -1.40 -10.33
CA ASP A 62 8.39 -1.02 -10.34
C ASP A 62 9.18 -1.76 -9.24
N GLU A 63 10.04 -2.69 -9.67
CA GLU A 63 10.84 -3.55 -8.80
C GLU A 63 11.88 -2.78 -8.00
N ASP A 64 12.52 -1.77 -8.61
CA ASP A 64 13.51 -0.94 -7.93
C ASP A 64 12.82 -0.06 -6.88
N LEU A 65 11.68 0.53 -7.24
CA LEU A 65 10.87 1.32 -6.31
C LEU A 65 10.37 0.45 -5.14
N SER A 66 9.90 -0.75 -5.42
CA SER A 66 9.49 -1.72 -4.41
C SER A 66 10.63 -2.06 -3.44
N ARG A 67 11.85 -2.29 -3.91
CA ARG A 67 12.99 -2.61 -3.01
C ARG A 67 13.41 -1.44 -2.11
N TYR A 68 13.25 -0.20 -2.58
CA TYR A 68 13.66 0.98 -1.80
C TYR A 68 12.57 1.50 -0.86
N ILE A 69 11.29 1.30 -1.20
CA ILE A 69 10.14 1.85 -0.47
C ILE A 69 9.45 0.79 0.41
N LEU A 70 9.50 -0.51 0.07
CA LEU A 70 8.77 -1.59 0.78
C LEU A 70 9.64 -2.71 1.33
#